data_AF-A0A2U4FN56-F1
#
_entry.id   AF-A0A2U4FN56-F1
#
_cell.length_a   1.000
_cell.length_b   1.000
_cell.length_c   1.000
_cell.angle_alpha   90.00
_cell.angle_beta   90.00
_cell.angle_gamma   90.00
#
_symmetry.space_group_name_H-M   'P 1'
#
loop_
_entity.id
_entity.type
_entity.pdbx_description
1 polymer ?
#
loop_
_entity_poly.entity_id
_entity_poly.type
_entity_poly.pdbx_seq_one_letter_code
_entity_poly.pdbx_strand_id
1 'polypeptide(L)'
;MALEKSINVYDRIETDDEDLILTIRAGVIQNFEIAFEQSWKFIQRWLNENINPDITNGITKKELFRLAAKHLLIDDVEKWIRFKDARNSTSHIYSNEVSEEVFNEAEAFLPYAKSLLKHLEENNE
;
A
#
# COMPACT_ATOMS: atom_id res chain seq x y z
N MET A 1 2.22 -7.66 -9.74
CA MET A 1 2.38 -6.21 -9.44
C MET A 1 3.87 -5.88 -9.22
N ALA A 2 4.33 -4.61 -9.28
CA ALA A 2 5.76 -4.29 -9.09
C ALA A 2 6.27 -4.61 -7.68
N LEU A 3 5.50 -4.25 -6.64
CA LEU A 3 5.77 -4.59 -5.23
C LEU A 3 5.96 -6.09 -5.01
N GLU A 4 5.06 -6.91 -5.54
CA GLU A 4 5.16 -8.36 -5.52
C GLU A 4 6.47 -8.87 -6.15
N LYS A 5 6.89 -8.29 -7.28
CA LYS A 5 8.15 -8.69 -7.93
C LYS A 5 9.35 -8.38 -7.06
N SER A 6 9.39 -7.22 -6.41
CA SER A 6 10.50 -6.86 -5.51
C SER A 6 10.52 -7.71 -4.24
N ILE A 7 9.35 -8.04 -3.66
CA ILE A 7 9.27 -8.95 -2.50
C ILE A 7 9.78 -10.33 -2.90
N ASN A 8 9.33 -10.88 -4.03
CA ASN A 8 9.81 -12.16 -4.53
C ASN A 8 11.32 -12.18 -4.82
N VAL A 9 11.92 -11.06 -5.20
CA VAL A 9 13.38 -10.97 -5.38
C VAL A 9 14.09 -10.99 -4.02
N TYR A 10 13.56 -10.27 -3.04
CA TYR A 10 14.06 -10.29 -1.66
C TYR A 10 13.98 -11.71 -1.06
N ASP A 11 12.84 -12.41 -1.20
CA ASP A 11 12.65 -13.75 -0.62
C ASP A 11 13.58 -14.83 -1.20
N ARG A 12 14.11 -14.59 -2.41
CA ARG A 12 14.93 -15.56 -3.15
C ARG A 12 16.42 -15.30 -3.05
N ILE A 13 16.82 -14.16 -2.47
CA ILE A 13 18.23 -13.84 -2.42
C ILE A 13 18.92 -14.66 -1.33
N GLU A 14 19.97 -15.37 -1.74
CA GLU A 14 20.87 -16.08 -0.85
C GLU A 14 22.25 -15.42 -0.96
N THR A 15 22.50 -14.42 -0.12
CA THR A 15 23.76 -13.67 -0.08
C THR A 15 24.02 -13.14 1.33
N ASP A 16 25.29 -12.99 1.69
CA ASP A 16 25.73 -12.27 2.90
C ASP A 16 26.14 -10.82 2.60
N ASP A 17 26.00 -10.37 1.34
CA ASP A 17 26.28 -8.99 0.92
C ASP A 17 25.21 -8.03 1.47
N GLU A 18 25.57 -7.30 2.54
CA GLU A 18 24.69 -6.34 3.21
C GLU A 18 24.23 -5.21 2.28
N ASP A 19 25.10 -4.68 1.42
CA ASP A 19 24.77 -3.57 0.52
C ASP A 19 23.74 -4.01 -0.53
N LEU A 20 23.88 -5.25 -1.03
CA LEU A 20 22.91 -5.84 -1.95
C LEU A 20 21.54 -6.06 -1.28
N ILE A 21 21.53 -6.58 -0.04
CA ILE A 21 20.29 -6.76 0.74
C ILE A 21 19.60 -5.41 0.96
N LEU A 22 20.34 -4.40 1.44
CA LEU A 22 19.80 -3.06 1.68
C LEU A 22 19.25 -2.42 0.40
N THR A 23 19.94 -2.60 -0.73
CA THR A 23 19.49 -2.10 -2.04
C THR A 23 18.15 -2.72 -2.45
N ILE A 24 17.98 -4.03 -2.26
CA ILE A 24 16.74 -4.73 -2.60
C ILE A 24 15.60 -4.29 -1.67
N ARG A 25 15.86 -4.17 -0.37
CA ARG A 25 14.90 -3.67 0.62
C ARG A 25 14.41 -2.26 0.27
N ALA A 26 15.32 -1.36 -0.11
CA ALA A 26 14.95 -0.03 -0.61
C ALA A 26 14.04 -0.11 -1.85
N GLY A 27 14.30 -1.05 -2.76
CA GLY A 27 13.43 -1.32 -3.91
C GLY A 27 12.02 -1.79 -3.52
N VAL A 28 11.90 -2.67 -2.52
CA VAL A 28 10.60 -3.10 -1.97
C VAL A 28 9.83 -1.92 -1.40
N ILE A 29 10.49 -1.10 -0.58
CA ILE A 29 9.87 0.07 0.04
C ILE A 29 9.41 1.09 -1.02
N GLN A 30 10.24 1.37 -2.03
CA GLN A 30 9.86 2.27 -3.12
C GLN A 30 8.65 1.75 -3.90
N ASN A 31 8.58 0.44 -4.18
CA ASN A 31 7.43 -0.15 -4.84
C ASN A 31 6.18 -0.14 -3.96
N PHE A 32 6.33 -0.22 -2.64
CA PHE A 32 5.25 -0.04 -1.69
C PHE A 32 4.68 1.37 -1.74
N GLU A 33 5.51 2.41 -1.73
CA GLU A 33 5.04 3.79 -1.87
C GLU A 33 4.18 3.99 -3.11
N ILE A 34 4.66 3.48 -4.24
CA ILE A 34 3.97 3.59 -5.54
C ILE A 34 2.65 2.82 -5.47
N ALA A 35 2.67 1.57 -5.01
CA ALA A 35 1.48 0.72 -4.93
C ALA A 35 0.42 1.31 -3.98
N PHE A 36 0.84 1.84 -2.82
CA PHE A 36 -0.05 2.50 -1.87
C PHE A 36 -0.66 3.77 -2.49
N GLU A 37 0.16 4.60 -3.15
CA GLU A 37 -0.28 5.84 -3.79
C GLU A 37 -1.35 5.58 -4.86
N GLN A 38 -1.17 4.54 -5.67
CA GLN A 38 -2.18 4.14 -6.66
C GLN A 38 -3.44 3.58 -6.00
N SER A 39 -3.29 2.77 -4.96
CA SER A 39 -4.41 2.12 -4.28
C SER A 39 -5.40 3.12 -3.71
N TRP A 40 -4.94 4.13 -2.96
CA TRP A 40 -5.86 5.11 -2.39
C TRP A 40 -6.50 6.00 -3.47
N LYS A 41 -5.80 6.29 -4.57
CA LYS A 41 -6.36 7.02 -5.71
C LYS A 41 -7.46 6.23 -6.42
N PHE A 42 -7.28 4.92 -6.57
CA PHE A 42 -8.31 4.06 -7.15
C PHE A 42 -9.53 3.93 -6.25
N ILE A 43 -9.34 3.79 -4.94
CA ILE A 43 -10.44 3.87 -3.97
C ILE A 43 -11.20 5.19 -4.15
N GLN A 44 -10.49 6.31 -4.17
CA GLN A 44 -11.09 7.63 -4.31
C GLN A 44 -11.89 7.77 -5.60
N ARG A 45 -11.29 7.35 -6.71
CA ARG A 45 -11.91 7.38 -8.03
C ARG A 45 -13.18 6.53 -8.06
N TRP A 46 -13.10 5.28 -7.62
CA TRP A 46 -14.24 4.36 -7.62
C TRP A 46 -15.40 4.91 -6.78
N LEU A 47 -15.13 5.47 -5.60
CA LEU A 47 -16.18 6.06 -4.76
C LEU A 47 -16.88 7.24 -5.43
N ASN A 48 -16.13 8.11 -6.12
CA ASN A 48 -16.71 9.25 -6.83
C ASN A 48 -17.49 8.82 -8.08
N GLU A 49 -17.03 7.79 -8.80
CA GLU A 49 -17.67 7.29 -10.03
C GLU A 49 -18.93 6.46 -9.73
N ASN A 50 -18.94 5.66 -8.67
CA ASN A 50 -19.99 4.65 -8.44
C ASN A 50 -20.98 5.00 -7.32
N ILE A 51 -20.59 5.84 -6.35
CA ILE A 51 -21.45 6.15 -5.21
C ILE A 51 -22.09 7.53 -5.35
N ASN A 52 -21.26 8.58 -5.40
CA ASN A 52 -21.72 9.95 -5.61
C ASN A 52 -20.52 10.81 -6.02
N PRO A 53 -20.64 11.62 -7.09
CA PRO A 53 -19.69 12.66 -7.37
C PRO A 53 -19.32 13.46 -6.12
N ASP A 54 -18.04 13.75 -5.96
CA ASP A 54 -17.50 14.56 -4.86
C ASP A 54 -17.66 13.99 -3.43
N ILE A 55 -18.09 12.74 -3.24
CA ILE A 55 -18.19 12.12 -1.90
C ILE A 55 -16.84 12.08 -1.15
N THR A 56 -15.74 12.12 -1.89
CA THR A 56 -14.37 12.15 -1.34
C THR A 56 -13.76 13.55 -1.30
N ASN A 57 -14.51 14.60 -1.63
CA ASN A 57 -13.99 15.96 -1.63
C ASN A 57 -13.79 16.48 -0.20
N GLY A 58 -12.60 17.01 0.08
CA GLY A 58 -12.26 17.60 1.39
C GLY A 58 -12.07 16.61 2.54
N ILE A 59 -12.22 15.30 2.32
CA ILE A 59 -12.04 14.30 3.38
C ILE A 59 -10.58 13.87 3.53
N THR A 60 -10.22 13.43 4.73
CA THR A 60 -8.91 12.87 5.04
C THR A 60 -8.77 11.44 4.46
N LYS A 61 -7.53 10.96 4.30
CA LYS A 61 -7.28 9.55 3.93
C LYS A 61 -7.90 8.55 4.92
N LYS A 62 -7.98 8.89 6.21
CA LYS A 62 -8.61 8.02 7.22
C LYS A 62 -10.13 7.90 6.96
N GLU A 63 -10.79 9.01 6.64
CA GLU A 63 -12.21 9.02 6.27
C GLU A 63 -12.44 8.31 4.94
N LEU A 64 -11.55 8.50 3.97
CA LEU A 64 -11.58 7.77 2.69
C LEU A 64 -11.58 6.25 2.91
N PHE A 65 -10.71 5.73 3.77
CA PHE A 65 -10.67 4.29 4.06
C PHE A 65 -11.93 3.80 4.79
N ARG A 66 -12.51 4.61 5.68
CA ARG A 66 -13.81 4.27 6.30
C ARG A 66 -14.93 4.18 5.27
N LEU A 67 -14.96 5.10 4.30
CA LEU A 67 -15.91 5.03 3.18
C LEU A 67 -15.67 3.79 2.32
N ALA A 68 -14.40 3.50 2.00
CA ALA A 68 -14.03 2.32 1.23
C ALA A 68 -14.54 1.03 1.89
N ALA A 69 -14.35 0.89 3.21
CA ALA A 69 -14.85 -0.26 3.96
C ALA A 69 -16.38 -0.35 4.01
N LYS A 70 -17.07 0.80 4.14
CA LYS A 70 -18.54 0.85 4.07
C LYS A 70 -19.08 0.34 2.73
N HIS A 71 -18.31 0.51 1.66
CA HIS A 71 -18.64 0.04 0.30
C HIS A 71 -17.91 -1.27 -0.07
N LEU A 72 -17.41 -2.01 0.92
CA LEU A 72 -16.79 -3.34 0.74
C LEU A 72 -15.59 -3.37 -0.21
N LEU A 73 -14.91 -2.24 -0.42
CA LEU A 73 -13.67 -2.20 -1.21
C LEU A 73 -12.49 -2.75 -0.40
N ILE A 74 -12.50 -2.55 0.92
CA ILE A 74 -11.45 -2.97 1.85
C ILE A 74 -12.07 -3.56 3.13
N ASP A 75 -11.38 -4.50 3.75
CA ASP A 75 -11.92 -5.24 4.91
C ASP A 75 -11.42 -4.74 6.27
N ASP A 76 -10.26 -4.06 6.32
CA ASP A 76 -9.62 -3.63 7.57
C ASP A 76 -9.12 -2.19 7.49
N VAL A 77 -9.93 -1.25 7.97
CA VAL A 77 -9.58 0.18 7.97
C VAL A 77 -8.30 0.46 8.77
N GLU A 78 -8.08 -0.23 9.89
CA GLU A 78 -6.93 0.02 10.76
C GLU A 78 -5.62 -0.39 10.09
N LYS A 79 -5.62 -1.49 9.32
CA LYS A 79 -4.49 -1.87 8.48
C LYS A 79 -4.18 -0.81 7.42
N TRP A 80 -5.20 -0.28 6.74
CA TRP A 80 -4.99 0.78 5.75
C TRP A 80 -4.49 2.09 6.37
N ILE A 81 -4.88 2.40 7.60
CA ILE A 81 -4.32 3.52 8.36
C ILE A 81 -2.84 3.26 8.68
N ARG A 82 -2.47 2.05 9.12
CA ARG A 82 -1.06 1.69 9.36
C ARG A 82 -0.21 1.79 8.10
N PHE A 83 -0.69 1.30 6.95
CA PHE A 83 0.03 1.44 5.68
C PHE A 83 0.23 2.92 5.30
N LYS A 84 -0.77 3.77 5.57
CA LYS A 84 -0.65 5.22 5.37
C LYS A 84 0.40 5.84 6.30
N ASP A 85 0.49 5.38 7.54
CA ASP A 85 1.48 5.86 8.50
C ASP A 85 2.89 5.37 8.12
N ALA A 86 3.05 4.09 7.76
CA ALA A 86 4.30 3.53 7.25
C ALA A 86 4.80 4.26 6.00
N ARG A 87 3.90 4.52 5.03
CA ARG A 87 4.22 5.30 3.82
C ARG A 87 4.62 6.74 4.14
N ASN A 88 4.11 7.33 5.21
CA ASN A 88 4.54 8.67 5.63
C ASN A 88 5.92 8.65 6.29
N SER A 89 6.30 7.54 6.91
CA SER A 89 7.61 7.35 7.54
C SER A 89 8.72 7.02 6.53
N THR A 90 8.40 6.78 5.26
CA THR A 90 9.42 6.43 4.26
C THR A 90 10.43 7.55 4.02
N SER A 91 10.04 8.81 4.19
CA SER A 91 10.96 9.96 4.16
C SER A 91 11.98 9.97 5.30
N HIS A 92 11.82 9.09 6.30
CA HIS A 92 12.67 8.96 7.49
C HIS A 92 13.43 7.61 7.53
N ILE A 93 13.51 6.89 6.40
CA ILE A 93 14.19 5.57 6.26
C ILE A 93 15.69 5.60 6.59
N TYR A 94 16.30 6.78 6.76
CA TYR A 94 17.70 6.91 7.16
C TYR A 94 18.04 6.29 8.53
N SER A 95 17.06 5.91 9.34
CA SER A 95 17.27 5.08 10.54
C SER A 95 16.94 3.61 10.25
N ASN A 96 17.84 2.70 10.61
CA ASN A 96 17.70 1.26 10.38
C ASN A 96 16.39 0.69 10.98
N GLU A 97 16.00 1.19 12.15
CA GLU A 97 14.76 0.79 12.84
C GLU A 97 13.51 1.16 12.03
N VAL A 98 13.42 2.39 11.53
CA VAL A 98 12.30 2.83 10.68
C VAL A 98 12.29 2.10 9.34
N SER A 99 13.46 1.81 8.76
CA SER A 99 13.56 1.04 7.52
C SER A 99 12.99 -0.38 7.68
N GLU A 100 13.27 -1.03 8.82
CA GLU A 100 12.74 -2.35 9.16
C GLU A 100 11.22 -2.34 9.32
N GLU A 101 10.68 -1.42 10.10
CA GLU A 101 9.23 -1.31 10.29
C GLU A 101 8.48 -1.05 8.98
N VAL A 102 8.98 -0.13 8.15
CA VAL A 102 8.37 0.18 6.85
C VAL A 102 8.46 -1.01 5.89
N PHE A 103 9.57 -1.73 5.90
CA PHE A 103 9.73 -2.94 5.09
C PHE A 103 8.70 -4.02 5.46
N ASN A 104 8.53 -4.30 6.76
CA ASN A 104 7.54 -5.27 7.23
C ASN A 104 6.10 -4.86 6.86
N GLU A 105 5.77 -3.57 6.94
CA GLU A 105 4.45 -3.06 6.50
C GLU A 105 4.28 -3.13 4.98
N ALA A 106 5.35 -2.96 4.19
CA ALA A 106 5.33 -3.13 2.74
C ALA A 106 4.98 -4.57 2.33
N GLU A 107 5.56 -5.56 3.01
CA GLU A 107 5.21 -6.98 2.80
C GLU A 107 3.77 -7.27 3.20
N ALA A 108 3.35 -6.77 4.38
CA ALA A 108 2.00 -6.94 4.88
C ALA A 108 0.94 -6.28 3.98
N PHE A 109 1.30 -5.21 3.25
CA PHE A 109 0.39 -4.51 2.34
C PHE A 109 0.03 -5.31 1.09
N LEU A 110 0.94 -6.14 0.57
CA LEU A 110 0.76 -6.86 -0.69
C LEU A 110 -0.58 -7.61 -0.82
N PRO A 111 -1.00 -8.45 0.14
CA PRO A 111 -2.29 -9.14 0.06
C PRO A 111 -3.49 -8.18 0.06
N TYR A 112 -3.43 -7.07 0.79
CA TYR A 112 -4.51 -6.06 0.81
C TYR A 112 -4.61 -5.31 -0.52
N ALA A 113 -3.47 -4.98 -1.13
CA ALA A 113 -3.45 -4.35 -2.45
C ALA A 113 -4.05 -5.27 -3.53
N LYS A 114 -3.75 -6.58 -3.46
CA LYS A 114 -4.35 -7.59 -4.36
C LYS A 114 -5.85 -7.73 -4.13
N SER A 115 -6.30 -7.77 -2.87
CA SER A 115 -7.72 -7.85 -2.53
C SER A 115 -8.49 -6.62 -3.02
N LEU A 116 -7.96 -5.41 -2.82
CA LEU A 116 -8.54 -4.19 -3.36
C LEU A 116 -8.67 -4.27 -4.89
N LEU A 117 -7.60 -4.67 -5.59
CA LEU A 117 -7.62 -4.77 -7.05
C LEU A 117 -8.73 -5.71 -7.52
N LYS A 118 -8.85 -6.87 -6.87
CA LYS A 118 -9.92 -7.83 -7.15
C LYS A 118 -11.31 -7.22 -6.95
N HIS A 119 -11.56 -6.55 -5.83
CA HIS A 119 -12.85 -5.89 -5.59
C HIS A 119 -13.13 -4.79 -6.62
N LEU A 120 -12.13 -4.00 -7.02
CA LEU A 120 -12.31 -2.97 -8.04
C LEU A 120 -12.63 -3.57 -9.42
N GLU A 121 -12.00 -4.69 -9.79
CA GLU A 121 -12.28 -5.40 -11.05
C GLU A 121 -13.70 -5.98 -11.06
N GLU A 122 -14.12 -6.63 -9.97
CA GLU A 122 -15.48 -7.21 -9.83
C GLU A 122 -16.60 -6.16 -9.84
N ASN A 123 -16.30 -4.91 -9.48
CA ASN A 123 -17.27 -3.81 -9.46
C ASN A 123 -17.23 -2.92 -10.71
N ASN A 124 -16.35 -3.20 -11.68
CA ASN A 124 -16.26 -2.47 -12.95
C ASN A 124 -16.94 -3.22 -14.13
N GLU A 125 -17.50 -4.41 -13.88
CA GLU A 125 -18.38 -5.15 -14.80
C GLU A 125 -19.86 -4.85 -14.52
#